data_AF-A0A5E4JK45-F1
#
_entry.id   AF-A0A5E4JK45-F1
#
_cell.length_a   1.000
_cell.length_b   1.000
_cell.length_c   1.000
_cell.angle_alpha   90.00
_cell.angle_beta   90.00
_cell.angle_gamma   90.00
#
_symmetry.space_group_name_H-M   'P 1'
#
loop_
_entity.id
_entity.type
_entity.pdbx_description
1 polymer ?
#
loop_
_entity_poly.entity_id
_entity_poly.type
_entity_poly.pdbx_seq_one_letter_code
_entity_poly.pdbx_strand_id
1 'polypeptide(L)'
;MAVVKKTKVDAASEALWESPSEANWKAMQKALKGSGIEYYKIVFANEGKLSKMQDLTKSFAELYDGRYKLVTKIPIFMRAGKKMRGATIYLVGLQVYNR
;
A
#
# COMPACT_ATOMS: atom_id res chain seq x y z
N MET A 1 6.24 -18.11 20.51
CA MET A 1 5.32 -17.33 19.65
C MET A 1 5.72 -15.87 19.75
N ALA A 2 6.33 -15.31 18.71
CA ALA A 2 6.71 -13.90 18.72
C ALA A 2 5.45 -13.04 18.68
N VAL A 3 5.20 -12.28 19.74
CA VAL A 3 4.19 -11.22 19.76
C VAL A 3 4.68 -10.16 18.79
N VAL A 4 4.28 -10.27 17.52
CA VAL A 4 4.54 -9.22 16.54
C VAL A 4 3.79 -7.99 17.05
N LYS A 5 4.51 -7.01 17.61
CA LYS A 5 3.94 -5.71 17.92
C LYS A 5 3.29 -5.21 16.65
N LYS A 6 1.95 -5.20 16.57
CA LYS A 6 1.21 -4.59 15.46
C LYS A 6 1.74 -3.17 15.33
N THR A 7 2.52 -2.91 14.28
CA THR A 7 3.08 -1.59 14.06
C THR A 7 1.95 -0.67 13.61
N LYS A 8 2.13 0.64 13.73
CA LYS A 8 1.15 1.62 13.21
C LYS A 8 0.85 1.40 11.72
N VAL A 9 1.83 0.85 11.01
CA VAL A 9 1.72 0.46 9.61
C VAL A 9 0.79 -0.73 9.42
N ASP A 10 0.87 -1.77 10.25
CA ASP A 10 -0.03 -2.93 10.18
C ASP A 10 -1.49 -2.52 10.33
N ALA A 11 -1.80 -1.72 11.37
CA ALA A 11 -3.17 -1.25 11.61
C ALA A 11 -3.70 -0.35 10.47
N ALA A 12 -2.85 0.53 9.93
CA ALA A 12 -3.22 1.37 8.79
C ALA A 12 -3.40 0.55 7.50
N SER A 13 -2.61 -0.50 7.34
CA SER A 13 -2.69 -1.45 6.22
C SER A 13 -4.00 -2.25 6.27
N GLU A 14 -4.36 -2.80 7.44
CA GLU A 14 -5.65 -3.48 7.65
C GLU A 14 -6.83 -2.54 7.31
N ALA A 15 -6.81 -1.31 7.82
CA ALA A 15 -7.86 -0.32 7.54
C ALA A 15 -7.95 0.06 6.04
N LEU A 16 -6.82 0.06 5.32
CA LEU A 16 -6.80 0.28 3.88
C LEU A 16 -7.45 -0.87 3.10
N TRP A 17 -7.24 -2.12 3.51
CA TRP A 17 -7.86 -3.27 2.87
C TRP A 17 -9.37 -3.32 3.10
N GLU A 18 -9.83 -2.96 4.30
CA GLU A 18 -11.27 -2.87 4.59
C GLU A 18 -11.92 -1.70 3.85
N SER A 19 -11.28 -0.53 3.90
CA SER A 19 -11.79 0.69 3.29
C SER A 19 -10.66 1.53 2.74
N PRO A 20 -10.35 1.42 1.43
CA PRO A 20 -9.29 2.20 0.81
C PRO A 20 -9.76 3.64 0.56
N SER A 21 -10.16 4.37 1.59
CA SER A 21 -10.60 5.76 1.49
C SER A 21 -9.41 6.73 1.52
N GLU A 22 -9.61 7.96 1.07
CA GLU A 22 -8.60 9.02 1.20
C GLU A 22 -8.13 9.20 2.66
N ALA A 23 -9.03 9.08 3.63
CA ALA A 23 -8.71 9.20 5.05
C ALA A 23 -7.74 8.10 5.51
N ASN A 24 -8.01 6.85 5.13
CA ASN A 24 -7.16 5.71 5.47
C ASN A 24 -5.80 5.78 4.75
N TRP A 25 -5.78 6.28 3.51
CA TRP A 25 -4.55 6.55 2.78
C TRP A 25 -3.68 7.63 3.43
N LYS A 26 -4.30 8.71 3.92
CA LYS A 26 -3.61 9.74 4.72
C LYS A 26 -3.06 9.17 6.03
N ALA A 27 -3.82 8.31 6.71
CA ALA A 27 -3.36 7.62 7.91
C ALA A 27 -2.16 6.71 7.61
N MET A 28 -2.21 5.96 6.52
CA MET A 28 -1.10 5.12 6.04
C MET A 28 0.13 5.96 5.72
N GLN A 29 -0.01 7.06 4.97
CA GLN A 29 1.11 7.96 4.65
C GLN A 29 1.77 8.49 5.94
N LYS A 30 0.98 8.84 6.94
CA LYS A 30 1.50 9.27 8.25
C LYS A 30 2.18 8.13 9.01
N ALA A 31 1.66 6.90 8.91
CA ALA A 31 2.28 5.72 9.51
C ALA A 31 3.60 5.34 8.82
N LEU A 32 3.68 5.50 7.49
CA LEU A 32 4.90 5.29 6.70
C LEU A 32 6.01 6.25 7.15
N LYS A 33 5.67 7.50 7.45
CA LYS A 33 6.62 8.50 7.95
C LYS A 33 7.21 8.07 9.31
N GLY A 34 8.46 7.60 9.29
CA GLY A 34 9.16 7.12 10.47
C GLY A 34 8.99 5.62 10.77
N SER A 35 8.40 4.85 9.85
CA SER A 35 8.29 3.39 9.95
C SER A 35 9.55 2.61 9.54
N GLY A 36 10.50 3.28 8.89
CA GLY A 36 11.66 2.60 8.27
C GLY A 36 11.35 1.89 6.96
N ILE A 37 10.12 2.03 6.44
CA ILE A 37 9.77 1.62 5.07
C ILE A 37 10.39 2.62 4.10
N GLU A 38 11.18 2.10 3.18
CA GLU A 38 11.89 2.91 2.18
C GLU A 38 11.53 2.51 0.76
N TYR A 39 11.06 1.28 0.53
CA TYR A 39 10.77 0.77 -0.80
C TYR A 39 9.33 0.31 -0.96
N TYR A 40 8.83 0.38 -2.20
CA TYR A 40 7.58 -0.25 -2.59
C TYR A 40 7.67 -0.94 -3.96
N LYS A 41 6.95 -2.04 -4.13
CA LYS A 41 6.80 -2.75 -5.40
C LYS A 41 5.33 -2.87 -5.73
N ILE A 42 4.92 -2.43 -6.91
CA ILE A 42 3.53 -2.63 -7.36
C ILE A 42 3.43 -4.02 -7.99
N VAL A 43 2.53 -4.83 -7.47
CA VAL A 43 2.17 -6.15 -8.00
C VAL A 43 0.80 -6.04 -8.65
N PHE A 44 0.78 -6.17 -9.97
CA PHE A 44 -0.45 -6.21 -10.75
C PHE A 44 -0.96 -7.64 -10.83
N ALA A 45 -2.27 -7.84 -10.61
CA ALA A 45 -2.87 -9.18 -10.66
C ALA A 45 -2.86 -9.80 -12.07
N ASN A 46 -2.85 -8.98 -13.12
CA ASN A 46 -2.76 -9.38 -14.52
C ASN A 46 -1.51 -8.75 -15.12
N GLU A 47 -0.38 -9.46 -15.12
CA GLU A 47 0.91 -9.18 -15.78
C GLU A 47 1.00 -7.87 -16.60
N GLY A 48 0.91 -6.71 -15.95
CA GLY A 48 1.03 -5.39 -16.58
C GLY A 48 -0.18 -4.87 -17.38
N LYS A 49 -1.33 -5.56 -17.39
CA LYS A 49 -2.55 -5.11 -18.08
C LYS A 49 -3.64 -4.69 -17.07
N LEU A 50 -3.65 -3.40 -16.75
CA LEU A 50 -4.80 -2.73 -16.12
C LEU A 50 -5.90 -2.49 -17.16
N SER A 51 -6.48 -3.56 -17.70
CA SER A 51 -7.54 -3.43 -18.71
C SER A 51 -8.91 -3.13 -18.10
N LYS A 52 -9.17 -3.54 -16.85
CA LYS A 52 -10.45 -3.30 -16.17
C LYS A 52 -10.25 -2.72 -14.77
N MET A 53 -11.21 -1.91 -14.35
CA MET A 53 -11.24 -1.32 -13.00
C MET A 53 -11.24 -2.37 -11.88
N GLN A 54 -11.71 -3.59 -12.17
CA GLN A 54 -11.65 -4.74 -11.24
C GLN A 54 -10.23 -5.27 -11.06
N ASP A 55 -9.32 -5.10 -12.03
CA ASP A 55 -7.92 -5.51 -11.89
C ASP A 55 -7.17 -4.64 -10.88
N LEU A 56 -7.57 -3.36 -10.75
CA LEU A 56 -7.04 -2.47 -9.70
C LEU A 56 -7.35 -3.01 -8.30
N THR A 57 -8.52 -3.61 -8.10
CA THR A 57 -8.92 -4.15 -6.78
C THR A 57 -8.15 -5.40 -6.37
N LYS A 58 -7.56 -6.12 -7.33
CA LYS A 58 -6.72 -7.30 -7.10
C LYS A 58 -5.23 -6.96 -7.04
N SER A 59 -4.87 -5.75 -7.47
CA SER A 59 -3.48 -5.28 -7.47
C SER A 59 -3.13 -4.63 -6.14
N PHE A 60 -1.88 -4.80 -5.71
CA PHE A 60 -1.40 -4.33 -4.41
C PHE A 60 0.04 -3.84 -4.50
N ALA A 61 0.42 -2.96 -3.59
CA ALA A 61 1.80 -2.55 -3.39
C ALA A 61 2.36 -3.31 -2.19
N GLU A 62 3.49 -3.96 -2.41
CA GLU A 62 4.32 -4.55 -1.39
C GLU A 62 5.26 -3.47 -0.85
N LEU A 63 5.32 -3.31 0.46
CA LEU A 63 6.14 -2.32 1.14
C LEU A 63 7.31 -3.00 1.83
N TYR A 64 8.51 -2.46 1.65
CA TYR A 64 9.74 -3.04 2.19
C TYR A 64 10.52 -2.02 3.04
N ASP A 65 11.16 -2.53 4.08
CA ASP A 65 12.07 -1.75 4.92
C ASP A 65 13.39 -1.44 4.18
N GLY A 66 14.25 -0.63 4.80
CA GLY A 66 15.60 -0.33 4.30
C GLY A 66 16.52 -1.54 4.11
N ARG A 67 16.14 -2.71 4.61
CA ARG A 67 16.85 -3.99 4.42
C ARG A 67 16.19 -4.87 3.37
N TYR A 68 15.26 -4.31 2.58
CA TYR A 68 14.50 -5.01 1.55
C TYR A 68 13.64 -6.16 2.09
N LYS A 69 13.28 -6.14 3.37
CA LYS A 69 12.34 -7.11 3.93
C LYS A 69 10.91 -6.63 3.73
N LEU A 70 10.06 -7.53 3.24
CA LEU A 70 8.63 -7.26 3.11
C LEU A 70 8.04 -6.97 4.50
N VAL A 71 7.45 -5.78 4.65
CA VAL A 71 6.80 -5.35 5.87
C VAL A 71 5.30 -5.61 5.78
N THR A 72 4.64 -5.07 4.76
CA THR A 72 3.20 -5.26 4.56
C THR A 72 2.81 -5.12 3.10
N LYS A 73 1.54 -5.41 2.79
CA LYS A 73 0.91 -5.23 1.48
C LYS A 73 -0.28 -4.30 1.63
N ILE A 74 -0.43 -3.36 0.71
CA ILE A 74 -1.55 -2.41 0.68
C ILE A 74 -2.19 -2.36 -0.69
N PRO A 75 -3.48 -2.03 -0.81
CA PRO A 75 -4.09 -1.78 -2.11
C PRO A 75 -3.37 -0.65 -2.86
N ILE A 76 -3.50 -0.57 -4.18
CA ILE A 76 -2.96 0.56 -4.98
C ILE A 76 -4.03 1.55 -5.45
N PHE A 77 -5.25 1.41 -4.95
CA PHE A 77 -6.38 2.22 -5.31
C PHE A 77 -7.02 2.86 -4.07
N MET A 78 -7.77 3.92 -4.31
CA MET A 78 -8.62 4.55 -3.33
C MET A 78 -10.04 4.73 -3.85
N ARG A 79 -11.02 4.69 -2.96
CA ARG A 79 -12.39 5.13 -3.20
C ARG A 79 -12.49 6.62 -2.88
N ALA A 80 -12.75 7.41 -3.92
CA ALA A 80 -13.10 8.82 -3.82
C ALA A 80 -14.58 8.97 -4.20
N GLY A 81 -15.47 8.78 -3.22
CA GLY A 81 -16.91 8.71 -3.45
C GLY A 81 -17.29 7.53 -4.35
N LYS A 82 -17.97 7.80 -5.46
CA LYS A 82 -18.39 6.78 -6.46
C LYS A 82 -17.29 6.37 -7.44
N LYS A 83 -16.10 6.99 -7.39
CA LYS A 83 -15.01 6.72 -8.33
C LYS A 83 -13.86 6.01 -7.61
N MET A 84 -13.23 5.04 -8.28
CA MET A 84 -11.92 4.53 -7.86
C MET A 84 -10.81 5.32 -8.56
N ARG A 85 -9.76 5.62 -7.82
CA ARG A 85 -8.56 6.32 -8.31
C ARG A 85 -7.31 5.56 -7.88
N GLY A 86 -6.23 5.68 -8.64
CA GLY A 86 -4.92 5.21 -8.18
C GLY A 86 -4.48 5.99 -6.94
N ALA A 87 -3.91 5.27 -5.97
CA ALA A 87 -3.48 5.82 -4.68
C ALA A 87 -1.96 5.77 -4.50
N THR A 88 -1.22 5.47 -5.56
CA THR A 88 0.25 5.55 -5.60
C THR A 88 0.78 6.94 -5.23
N ILE A 89 -0.04 7.98 -5.35
CA ILE A 89 0.25 9.35 -4.87
C ILE A 89 0.54 9.42 -3.36
N TYR A 90 0.10 8.45 -2.55
CA TYR A 90 0.37 8.42 -1.11
C TYR A 90 1.66 7.67 -0.76
N LEU A 91 2.28 7.02 -1.74
CA LEU A 91 3.59 6.35 -1.61
C LEU A 91 4.76 7.31 -1.89
N VAL A 92 4.47 8.62 -1.95
CA VAL A 92 5.48 9.66 -2.15
C VAL A 92 6.50 9.61 -1.02
N GLY A 93 7.78 9.55 -1.41
CA GLY A 93 8.92 9.40 -0.49
C GLY A 93 9.45 7.98 -0.38
N LEU A 94 8.73 6.99 -0.91
CA LEU A 94 9.24 5.63 -1.06
C LEU A 94 9.92 5.46 -2.43
N GLN A 95 11.00 4.69 -2.46
CA GLN A 95 11.70 4.32 -3.68
C GLN A 95 11.00 3.12 -4.34
N VAL A 96 10.92 3.13 -5.67
CA VAL A 96 10.43 1.97 -6.41
C VAL A 96 11.44 0.84 -6.25
N TYR A 97 10.98 -0.32 -5.78
CA TYR A 97 11.76 -1.54 -5.73
C TYR A 97 11.98 -2.03 -7.17
N ASN A 98 13.12 -1.64 -7.75
CA ASN A 98 13.45 -1.87 -9.16
C ASN A 98 14.38 -3.09 -9.36
N ARG A 99 14.36 -4.05 -8.43
CA ARG A 99 15.23 -5.23 -8.44
C ARG A 99 14.52 -6.48 -8.95
#